data_AF-A0A0P1A5P2-F1
#
_entry.id   AF-A0A0P1A5P2-F1
#
_cell.length_a   1.000
_cell.length_b   1.000
_cell.length_c   1.000
_cell.angle_alpha   90.00
_cell.angle_beta   90.00
_cell.angle_gamma   90.00
#
_symmetry.space_group_name_H-M   'P 1'
#
loop_
_entity.id
_entity.type
_entity.pdbx_description
1 polymer ?
#
loop_
_entity_poly.entity_id
_entity_poly.type
_entity_poly.pdbx_seq_one_letter_code
_entity_poly.pdbx_strand_id
1 'polypeptide(L)'
;MYRSNGSDLAKTVFQTALISYQESVNSARLYNQDTAFDLQVQHAEKSSRYFFRPLDGSLHRVSIEKVKLAEGSLSRIPAGIATVFRQHWGGIMGDVDQLGQTIYDPDQQHIEVLLRTIDRRLTDDEQD
;
A
#
# COMPACT_ATOMS: atom_id res chain seq x y z
N MET A 1 -4.99 -58.48 -37.54
CA MET A 1 -5.04 -57.09 -38.02
C MET A 1 -4.97 -56.17 -36.81
N TYR A 2 -3.88 -55.41 -36.62
CA TYR A 2 -3.75 -54.49 -35.47
C TYR A 2 -2.85 -53.31 -35.86
N ARG A 3 -3.37 -52.39 -36.70
CA ARG A 3 -2.71 -51.11 -37.03
C ARG A 3 -3.78 -50.08 -37.41
N SER A 4 -4.40 -49.44 -36.42
CA SER A 4 -5.29 -48.29 -36.66
C SER A 4 -5.36 -47.34 -35.45
N ASN A 5 -5.27 -47.86 -34.22
CA ASN A 5 -5.57 -47.07 -33.02
C ASN A 5 -4.48 -46.04 -32.64
N GLY A 6 -3.23 -46.24 -33.07
CA GLY A 6 -2.13 -45.30 -32.77
C GLY A 6 -2.21 -43.98 -33.57
N SER A 7 -2.80 -44.02 -34.77
CA SER A 7 -3.02 -42.82 -35.60
C SER A 7 -4.06 -41.91 -34.97
N ASP A 8 -5.14 -42.48 -34.45
CA ASP A 8 -6.25 -41.69 -33.92
C ASP A 8 -5.92 -41.09 -32.55
N LEU A 9 -5.14 -41.78 -31.71
CA LEU A 9 -4.61 -41.22 -30.47
C LEU A 9 -3.63 -40.05 -30.73
N ALA A 10 -2.78 -40.16 -31.76
CA ALA A 10 -1.87 -39.08 -32.12
C ALA A 10 -2.63 -37.84 -32.65
N LYS A 11 -3.72 -38.06 -33.42
CA LYS A 11 -4.59 -36.99 -33.90
C LYS A 11 -5.34 -36.31 -32.77
N THR A 12 -5.86 -37.06 -31.81
CA THR A 12 -6.57 -36.48 -30.66
C THR A 12 -5.64 -35.65 -29.80
N VAL A 13 -4.45 -36.17 -29.47
CA VAL A 13 -3.42 -35.42 -28.71
C VAL A 13 -3.03 -34.13 -29.43
N PHE A 14 -2.82 -34.18 -30.74
CA PHE A 14 -2.50 -33.00 -31.54
C PHE A 14 -3.65 -31.98 -31.54
N GLN A 15 -4.89 -32.42 -31.71
CA GLN A 15 -6.06 -31.53 -31.66
C GLN A 15 -6.25 -30.89 -30.28
N THR A 16 -6.08 -31.66 -29.20
CA THR A 16 -6.16 -31.14 -27.83
C THR A 16 -5.06 -30.10 -27.57
N ALA A 17 -3.83 -30.35 -28.02
CA ALA A 17 -2.74 -29.39 -27.92
C ALA A 17 -3.03 -28.10 -28.71
N LEU A 18 -3.64 -28.23 -29.90
CA LEU A 18 -3.98 -27.09 -30.75
C LEU A 18 -5.08 -26.21 -30.12
N ILE A 19 -6.09 -26.83 -29.50
CA ILE A 19 -7.15 -26.13 -28.76
C ILE A 19 -6.54 -25.39 -27.56
N SER A 20 -5.72 -26.08 -26.76
CA SER A 20 -5.06 -25.48 -25.59
C SER A 20 -4.16 -24.29 -25.98
N TYR A 21 -3.44 -24.39 -27.09
CA TYR A 21 -2.66 -23.28 -27.62
C TYR A 21 -3.55 -22.10 -28.02
N GLN A 22 -4.65 -22.35 -28.73
CA GLN A 22 -5.59 -21.29 -29.13
C GLN A 22 -6.22 -20.60 -27.92
N GLU A 23 -6.61 -21.36 -26.89
CA GLU A 23 -7.12 -20.81 -25.63
C GLU A 23 -6.07 -19.95 -24.92
N SER A 24 -4.82 -20.44 -24.82
CA SER A 24 -3.72 -19.68 -24.22
C SER A 24 -3.45 -18.36 -24.94
N VAL A 25 -3.43 -18.37 -26.28
CA VAL A 25 -3.24 -17.17 -27.11
C VAL A 25 -4.40 -16.18 -26.92
N ASN A 26 -5.64 -16.67 -26.86
CA ASN A 26 -6.81 -15.82 -26.63
C ASN A 26 -6.82 -15.21 -25.23
N SER A 27 -6.47 -15.99 -24.20
CA SER A 27 -6.33 -15.51 -22.82
C SER A 27 -5.22 -14.48 -22.68
N ALA A 28 -4.06 -14.70 -23.31
CA ALA A 28 -2.97 -13.72 -23.34
C ALA A 28 -3.36 -12.43 -24.10
N ARG A 29 -4.16 -12.55 -25.17
CA ARG A 29 -4.68 -11.38 -25.90
C ARG A 29 -5.62 -10.54 -25.04
N LEU A 30 -6.45 -11.18 -24.21
CA LEU A 30 -7.37 -10.50 -23.28
C LEU A 30 -6.60 -9.87 -22.10
N TYR A 31 -5.58 -10.55 -21.58
CA TYR A 31 -4.73 -10.02 -20.50
C TYR A 31 -4.03 -8.71 -20.90
N ASN A 32 -3.55 -8.61 -22.14
CA ASN A 32 -2.91 -7.38 -22.66
C ASN A 32 -3.92 -6.27 -23.03
N GLN A 33 -5.22 -6.48 -22.81
CA GLN A 33 -6.27 -5.47 -22.98
C GLN A 33 -6.92 -5.10 -21.65
N ASP A 34 -6.37 -5.56 -20.53
CA ASP A 34 -6.87 -5.22 -19.21
C ASP A 34 -6.53 -3.77 -18.86
N THR A 35 -7.38 -2.87 -19.36
CA THR A 35 -7.33 -1.43 -19.09
C THR A 35 -7.44 -1.11 -17.60
N ALA A 36 -7.96 -2.03 -16.77
CA ALA A 36 -8.00 -1.83 -15.32
C ALA A 36 -6.59 -1.89 -14.69
N PHE A 37 -5.72 -2.79 -15.18
CA PHE A 37 -4.32 -2.84 -14.75
C PHE A 37 -3.58 -1.56 -15.14
N ASP A 38 -3.72 -1.11 -16.38
CA ASP A 38 -3.08 0.12 -16.87
C ASP A 38 -3.56 1.37 -16.12
N LEU A 39 -4.86 1.44 -15.79
CA LEU A 39 -5.41 2.52 -14.94
C LEU A 39 -4.78 2.47 -13.55
N GLN A 40 -4.72 1.30 -12.91
CA GLN A 40 -4.15 1.16 -11.58
C GLN A 40 -2.67 1.55 -11.55
N VAL A 41 -1.89 1.14 -12.54
CA VAL A 41 -0.47 1.52 -12.69
C VAL A 41 -0.33 3.02 -12.89
N GLN A 42 -1.10 3.63 -13.81
CA GLN A 42 -1.07 5.09 -14.01
C GLN A 42 -1.48 5.88 -12.76
N HIS A 43 -2.45 5.40 -11.99
CA HIS A 43 -2.87 6.02 -10.75
C HIS A 43 -1.81 5.88 -9.65
N ALA A 44 -1.14 4.73 -9.56
CA ALA A 44 -0.05 4.48 -8.61
C ALA A 44 1.21 5.32 -8.94
N GLU A 45 1.54 5.49 -10.21
CA GLU A 45 2.64 6.37 -10.64
C GLU A 45 2.36 7.83 -10.30
N LYS A 46 1.11 8.30 -10.46
CA LYS A 46 0.73 9.68 -10.10
C LYS A 46 0.73 9.93 -8.60
N SER A 47 0.32 8.96 -7.78
CA SER A 47 0.26 9.14 -6.31
C SER A 47 1.66 9.09 -5.68
N SER A 48 2.52 8.20 -6.15
CA SER A 48 3.90 8.04 -5.64
C SER A 48 4.83 9.17 -6.08
N ARG A 49 4.55 9.84 -7.20
CA ARG A 49 5.35 10.96 -7.72
C ARG A 49 5.57 12.09 -6.72
N TYR A 50 4.69 12.26 -5.72
CA TYR A 50 4.85 13.29 -4.69
C TYR A 50 5.90 12.93 -3.63
N PHE A 51 6.07 11.64 -3.32
CA PHE A 51 7.04 11.16 -2.34
C PHE A 51 8.48 11.19 -2.88
N PHE A 52 8.63 11.00 -4.19
CA PHE A 52 9.94 10.97 -4.85
C PHE A 52 10.27 12.24 -5.63
N ARG A 53 9.60 13.37 -5.34
CA ARG A 53 10.01 14.64 -5.93
C ARG A 53 11.41 14.97 -5.42
N PRO A 54 12.35 15.31 -6.31
CA PRO A 54 13.55 16.01 -5.88
C PRO A 54 13.11 17.20 -5.02
N LEU A 55 13.74 17.37 -3.86
CA LEU A 55 13.52 18.53 -3.03
C LEU A 55 13.74 19.76 -3.93
N ASP A 56 12.71 20.60 -4.05
CA ASP A 56 12.84 21.85 -4.77
C ASP A 56 14.02 22.61 -4.15
N GLY A 57 15.00 22.98 -4.99
CA GLY A 57 16.19 23.71 -4.55
C GLY A 57 15.87 25.09 -3.98
N SER A 58 14.61 25.54 -4.12
CA SER A 58 14.05 26.71 -3.45
C SER A 58 13.71 26.49 -1.96
N LEU A 59 14.15 25.40 -1.33
CA LEU A 59 14.04 25.24 0.12
C LEU A 59 14.92 26.28 0.84
N HIS A 60 14.32 27.44 1.10
CA HIS A 60 14.92 28.50 1.88
C HIS A 60 15.03 28.02 3.32
N ARG A 61 16.26 27.75 3.77
CA ARG A 61 16.54 27.50 5.19
C ARG A 61 16.31 28.79 5.96
N VAL A 62 15.20 28.87 6.67
CA VAL A 62 14.92 29.99 7.57
C VAL A 62 15.45 29.62 8.95
N SER A 63 16.48 30.33 9.41
CA SER A 63 17.00 30.19 10.77
C SER A 63 16.02 30.78 11.77
N ILE A 64 15.71 30.00 12.81
CA ILE A 64 14.79 30.41 13.87
C ILE A 64 15.59 31.03 14.98
N GLU A 65 15.49 32.36 15.14
CA GLU A 65 16.29 33.10 16.12
C GLU A 65 15.73 33.05 17.54
N LYS A 66 14.39 32.93 17.68
CA LYS A 66 13.71 33.00 18.98
C LYS A 66 12.41 32.20 18.96
N VAL A 67 12.08 31.60 20.10
CA VAL A 67 10.79 30.94 20.34
C VAL A 67 10.09 31.54 21.55
N LYS A 68 8.76 31.47 21.56
CA LYS A 68 7.96 31.82 22.73
C LYS A 68 7.84 30.59 23.62
N LEU A 69 8.25 30.72 24.88
CA LEU A 69 8.10 29.70 25.91
C LEU A 69 6.65 29.66 26.43
N ALA A 70 6.28 28.60 27.14
CA ALA A 70 4.94 28.43 27.71
C ALA A 70 4.56 29.54 28.71
N GLU A 71 5.55 30.07 29.42
CA GLU A 71 5.43 31.23 30.32
C GLU A 71 5.24 32.57 29.58
N GLY A 72 5.31 32.56 28.25
CA GLY A 72 5.12 33.73 27.39
C GLY A 72 6.38 34.54 27.10
N SER A 73 7.51 34.22 27.73
CA SER A 73 8.82 34.84 27.48
C SER A 73 9.42 34.39 26.14
N LEU A 74 10.36 35.17 25.59
CA LEU A 74 11.08 34.84 24.37
C LEU A 74 12.45 34.25 24.70
N SER A 75 12.71 33.02 24.24
CA SER A 75 14.01 32.37 24.39
C SER A 75 14.75 32.35 23.06
N ARG A 76 16.03 32.72 23.12
CA ARG A 76 17.01 32.61 22.02
C ARG A 76 17.95 31.42 22.23
N ILE A 77 17.76 30.65 23.30
CA ILE A 77 18.65 29.56 23.68
C ILE A 77 18.36 28.37 22.75
N PRO A 78 19.34 27.85 22.00
CA PRO A 78 19.11 26.76 21.05
C PRO A 78 18.43 25.54 21.67
N ALA A 79 18.80 25.19 22.91
CA ALA A 79 18.15 24.11 23.65
C ALA A 79 16.65 24.38 23.91
N GLY A 80 16.29 25.62 24.28
CA GLY A 80 14.90 26.02 24.46
C GLY A 80 14.11 26.02 23.16
N ILE A 81 14.73 26.44 22.06
CA ILE A 81 14.13 26.37 20.72
C ILE A 81 13.82 24.92 20.35
N ALA A 82 14.78 24.01 20.48
CA ALA A 82 14.60 22.60 20.17
C ALA A 82 13.49 21.95 21.01
N THR A 83 13.41 22.28 22.30
CA THR A 83 12.38 21.76 23.20
C THR A 83 10.98 22.22 22.80
N VAL A 84 10.79 23.52 22.53
CA VAL A 84 9.48 24.05 22.11
C VAL A 84 9.06 23.46 20.78
N PHE A 85 9.99 23.31 19.83
CA PHE A 85 9.70 22.65 18.55
C PHE A 85 9.25 21.21 18.72
N ARG A 86 9.97 20.43 19.54
CA ARG A 86 9.63 19.04 19.83
C ARG A 86 8.27 18.93 20.53
N GLN A 87 7.97 19.82 21.47
CA GLN A 87 6.67 19.84 22.14
C GLN A 87 5.52 20.19 21.18
N HIS A 88 5.68 21.24 20.39
CA HIS A 88 4.65 21.67 19.44
C HIS A 88 4.31 20.55 18.43
N TRP A 89 5.33 19.98 17.79
CA TRP A 89 5.13 18.92 16.81
C TRP A 89 4.80 17.58 17.45
N GLY A 90 5.31 17.30 18.65
CA GLY A 90 4.94 16.12 19.43
C GLY A 90 3.43 16.10 19.70
N GLY A 91 2.86 17.20 20.20
CA GLY A 91 1.41 17.30 20.39
C GLY A 91 0.59 17.16 19.10
N ILE A 92 1.06 17.71 17.98
CA ILE A 92 0.40 17.58 16.67
C ILE A 92 0.47 16.15 16.13
N MET A 93 1.62 15.50 16.28
CA MET A 93 1.90 14.16 15.75
C MET A 93 1.44 13.04 16.70
N GLY A 94 0.83 13.37 17.83
CA GLY A 94 0.28 12.41 18.78
C GLY A 94 1.33 11.73 19.66
N ASP A 95 2.39 12.45 20.04
CA ASP A 95 3.37 11.97 21.01
C ASP A 95 2.67 11.68 22.35
N VAL A 96 2.73 10.41 22.75
CA VAL A 96 1.88 9.79 23.79
C VAL A 96 2.12 10.41 25.17
N ASP A 97 3.32 10.94 25.38
CA ASP A 97 3.72 11.53 26.67
C ASP A 97 3.12 12.92 26.92
N GLN A 98 2.56 13.59 25.90
CA GLN A 98 2.02 14.96 26.02
C GLN A 98 0.50 15.03 26.07
N LEU A 99 -0.17 13.97 25.62
CA LEU A 99 -1.60 13.82 25.73
C LEU A 99 -1.88 12.92 26.93
N GLY A 100 -2.28 13.51 28.05
CA GLY A 100 -3.14 12.82 29.04
C GLY A 100 -4.51 12.40 28.46
N GLN A 101 -4.62 12.32 27.13
CA GLN A 101 -5.71 11.75 26.40
C GLN A 101 -5.19 10.42 25.88
N THR A 102 -5.74 9.36 26.46
CA THR A 102 -5.83 8.04 25.85
C THR A 102 -5.86 8.20 24.33
N ILE A 103 -4.80 7.68 23.68
CA ILE A 103 -4.87 7.23 22.29
C ILE A 103 -6.26 6.63 22.13
N TYR A 104 -7.03 7.07 21.14
CA TYR A 104 -8.25 6.35 20.76
C TYR A 104 -7.80 4.91 20.51
N ASP A 105 -7.97 4.06 21.52
CA ASP A 105 -7.84 2.63 21.40
C ASP A 105 -8.85 2.31 20.28
N PRO A 106 -8.38 1.89 19.09
CA PRO A 106 -9.30 1.62 18.00
C PRO A 106 -10.36 0.69 18.56
N ASP A 107 -11.61 1.17 18.58
CA ASP A 107 -12.73 0.56 19.30
C ASP A 107 -12.59 -0.95 19.26
N GLN A 108 -12.26 -1.59 20.40
CA GLN A 108 -11.79 -2.98 20.42
C GLN A 108 -12.77 -3.92 19.71
N GLN A 109 -14.05 -3.53 19.68
CA GLN A 109 -15.11 -4.18 18.92
C GLN A 109 -14.84 -4.22 17.41
N HIS A 110 -14.36 -3.14 16.80
CA HIS A 110 -14.00 -3.11 15.39
C HIS A 110 -12.77 -3.97 15.08
N ILE A 111 -11.79 -4.03 15.98
CA ILE A 111 -10.64 -4.94 15.83
C ILE A 111 -11.11 -6.39 15.90
N GLU A 112 -11.94 -6.74 16.88
CA GLU A 112 -12.47 -8.10 17.01
C GLU A 112 -13.31 -8.52 15.80
N VAL A 113 -14.13 -7.61 15.25
CA VAL A 113 -14.92 -7.87 14.04
C VAL A 113 -14.01 -8.07 12.83
N LEU A 114 -12.95 -7.27 12.69
CA LEU A 114 -11.96 -7.41 11.62
C LEU A 114 -11.24 -8.78 11.72
N LEU A 115 -10.77 -9.14 12.92
CA LEU A 115 -10.09 -10.42 13.16
C LEU A 115 -11.00 -11.62 12.87
N ARG A 116 -12.25 -11.59 13.34
CA ARG A 116 -13.24 -12.64 13.01
C ARG A 116 -13.51 -12.75 11.52
N THR A 117 -13.50 -11.62 10.80
CA THR A 117 -13.74 -11.61 9.35
C THR A 117 -12.56 -12.19 8.58
N ILE A 118 -11.33 -11.94 9.06
CA ILE A 118 -10.10 -12.52 8.49
C ILE A 118 -10.08 -14.03 8.72
N ASP A 119 -10.32 -14.48 9.96
CA ASP A 119 -10.36 -15.91 10.29
C ASP A 119 -11.40 -16.67 9.46
N ARG A 120 -12.60 -16.09 9.29
CA ARG A 120 -13.67 -16.70 8.48
C ARG A 120 -13.26 -16.88 7.02
N ARG A 121 -12.53 -15.93 6.44
CA ARG A 121 -12.06 -16.04 5.05
C ARG A 121 -10.94 -17.07 4.89
N LEU A 122 -10.04 -17.15 5.85
CA LEU A 122 -8.98 -18.16 5.87
C LEU A 122 -9.55 -19.58 5.93
N THR A 123 -10.61 -19.81 6.71
CA THR A 123 -11.28 -21.13 6.76
C THR A 123 -12.11 -21.45 5.53
N ASP A 124 -12.70 -20.45 4.87
CA ASP A 124 -13.47 -20.65 3.63
C ASP A 124 -12.51 -20.98 2.46
N ASP A 125 -11.32 -20.38 2.40
CA ASP A 125 -10.29 -20.66 1.37
C ASP A 125 -9.57 -22.02 1.56
N GLU A 126 -9.67 -22.64 2.73
CA GLU A 126 -9.12 -23.99 3.01
C GLU A 126 -10.12 -25.13 2.69
N GLN A 127 -11.34 -24.82 2.26
CA GLN A 127 -12.38 -25.81 1.92
C GLN A 127 -12.69 -25.96 0.42
N ASP A 128 -12.04 -25.19 -0.45
CA ASP A 128 -12.02 -25.38 -1.92
C ASP A 128 -10.75 -26.13 -2.38
#